data_AF-A0A359CBT5-F1
#
_entry.id   AF-A0A359CBT5-F1
#
_cell.length_a   1.000
_cell.length_b   1.000
_cell.length_c   1.000
_cell.angle_alpha   90.00
_cell.angle_beta   90.00
_cell.angle_gamma   90.00
#
_symmetry.space_group_name_H-M   'P 1'
#
loop_
_entity.id
_entity.type
_entity.pdbx_description
1 polymer ?
#
loop_
_entity_poly.entity_id
_entity_poly.type
_entity_poly.pdbx_seq_one_letter_code
_entity_poly.pdbx_strand_id
1 'polypeptide(L)' 'MEAPVENVTVYRVDYVRKSKIPIGQVVERRAKERGGNLFGLLRMARKTFASSPEEAFHIAVGNSGARVP' A
#
# COMPACT_ATOMS: atom_id res chain seq x y z
N MET A 1 6.81 14.62 20.62
CA MET A 1 7.06 14.57 19.16
C MET A 1 6.24 13.42 18.61
N GLU A 2 5.13 13.72 17.93
CA GLU A 2 4.39 12.72 17.15
C GLU A 2 5.28 12.31 15.96
N ALA A 3 5.43 11.01 15.72
CA ALA A 3 6.14 10.56 14.53
C ALA A 3 5.32 10.91 13.29
N PRO A 4 5.97 11.21 12.15
CA PRO A 4 5.25 11.46 10.91
C PRO A 4 4.41 10.23 10.55
N VAL A 5 3.11 10.46 10.45
CA VAL A 5 2.14 9.48 10.01
C VAL A 5 2.29 9.33 8.49
N GLU A 6 2.92 8.24 8.04
CA GLU A 6 3.14 8.01 6.62
C GLU A 6 1.89 7.42 5.98
N ASN A 7 1.27 8.17 5.06
CA ASN A 7 0.13 7.70 4.27
C ASN A 7 0.63 6.99 3.03
N VAL A 8 0.35 5.70 2.92
CA VAL A 8 0.76 4.88 1.78
C VAL A 8 -0.45 4.60 0.90
N THR A 9 -0.31 4.87 -0.39
CA THR A 9 -1.40 4.65 -1.35
C THR A 9 -1.48 3.16 -1.69
N VAL A 10 -2.71 2.65 -1.70
CA VAL A 10 -3.04 1.30 -2.11
C VAL A 10 -3.48 1.31 -3.56
N TYR A 11 -2.94 0.40 -4.34
CA TYR A 11 -3.23 0.24 -5.75
C TYR A 11 -3.77 -1.16 -6.04
N ARG A 12 -4.73 -1.24 -6.96
CA ARG A 12 -5.05 -2.46 -7.69
C ARG A 12 -4.19 -2.51 -8.95
N VAL A 13 -3.45 -3.59 -9.14
CA VAL A 13 -2.52 -3.80 -10.25
C VAL A 13 -3.20 -4.65 -11.32
N ASP A 14 -3.35 -4.05 -12.49
CA ASP A 14 -3.71 -4.79 -13.71
C ASP A 14 -2.42 -5.24 -14.39
N TYR A 15 -2.07 -6.52 -14.21
CA TYR A 15 -0.87 -7.09 -14.80
C TYR A 15 -0.97 -7.32 -16.31
N VAL A 16 -2.18 -7.34 -16.87
CA VAL A 16 -2.41 -7.46 -18.31
C VAL A 16 -2.15 -6.11 -18.97
N ARG A 17 -2.75 -5.04 -18.43
CA ARG A 17 -2.60 -3.66 -18.93
C ARG A 17 -1.38 -2.91 -18.41
N LYS A 18 -0.61 -3.53 -17.51
CA LYS A 18 0.57 -2.95 -16.83
C LYS A 18 0.27 -1.61 -16.15
N SER A 19 -0.91 -1.50 -15.54
CA SER A 19 -1.36 -0.28 -14.88
C SER A 19 -1.62 -0.47 -13.39
N LYS A 20 -1.54 0.64 -12.64
CA LYS A 20 -1.87 0.70 -11.22
C LYS A 20 -3.03 1.67 -11.03
N ILE A 21 -4.13 1.19 -10.49
CA ILE A 21 -5.32 1.99 -10.20
C ILE A 21 -5.32 2.29 -8.70
N PRO A 22 -5.29 3.55 -8.26
CA PRO A 22 -5.39 3.86 -6.83
C PRO A 22 -6.79 3.49 -6.33
N ILE A 23 -6.85 2.75 -5.23
CA ILE A 23 -8.11 2.27 -4.64
C ILE A 23 -8.31 2.70 -3.18
N GLY A 24 -7.30 3.30 -2.55
CA GLY A 24 -7.38 3.78 -1.18
C GLY A 24 -6.03 4.08 -0.58
N GLN A 25 -5.99 4.24 0.75
CA GLN A 25 -4.78 4.52 1.50
C GLN A 25 -4.74 3.68 2.78
N VAL A 26 -3.54 3.34 3.23
CA VAL A 26 -3.26 2.75 4.54
C VAL A 26 -2.31 3.67 5.29
N VAL A 27 -2.56 3.83 6.58
CA VAL A 27 -1.86 4.80 7.43
C VAL A 27 -0.87 4.06 8.31
N GLU A 28 0.40 4.44 8.24
CA GLU A 28 1.40 4.03 9.21
C GLU A 28 1.23 4.82 10.52
N ARG A 29 0.73 4.16 11.57
CA ARG A 29 0.48 4.82 12.86
C ARG A 29 1.60 4.63 13.89
N ARG A 30 2.65 3.86 13.58
CA ARG A 30 3.69 3.55 14.58
C ARG A 30 4.65 4.71 14.74
N ALA A 31 4.89 5.08 16.00
CA ALA A 31 5.77 6.19 16.36
C ALA A 31 7.28 5.93 16.16
N LYS A 32 7.68 4.70 15.80
CA LYS A 32 9.10 4.31 15.75
C LYS A 32 9.33 3.40 14.55
N GLU A 33 10.23 3.79 13.65
CA GLU A 33 10.72 2.93 12.58
C GLU A 33 11.40 1.69 13.18
N ARG A 34 10.85 0.52 12.88
CA ARG A 34 11.52 -0.77 13.07
C ARG A 34 11.68 -1.41 11.70
N GLY A 35 12.55 -0.82 10.87
CA GLY A 35 12.94 -1.36 9.56
C GLY A 35 11.76 -1.65 8.62
N GLY A 36 11.41 -0.69 7.77
CA GLY A 36 10.57 -0.92 6.59
C GLY A 36 9.26 -1.67 6.85
N ASN A 37 8.25 -1.01 7.40
CA ASN A 37 6.93 -1.61 7.68
C ASN A 37 6.09 -1.89 6.40
N LEU A 38 6.70 -1.91 5.22
CA LEU A 38 6.00 -2.08 3.95
C LEU A 38 5.24 -3.42 3.87
N PHE A 39 5.81 -4.50 4.43
CA PHE A 39 5.11 -5.79 4.50
C PHE A 39 3.89 -5.75 5.42
N GLY A 40 3.97 -5.03 6.54
CA GLY A 40 2.84 -4.84 7.45
C GLY A 40 1.74 -4.01 6.80
N LEU A 41 2.12 -2.93 6.12
CA LEU A 41 1.20 -2.09 5.36
C LEU A 41 0.55 -2.84 4.20
N LEU A 42 1.32 -3.63 3.45
CA LEU A 42 0.80 -4.50 2.38
C LEU A 42 -0.18 -5.54 2.93
N ARG A 43 0.14 -6.14 4.09
CA ARG A 43 -0.75 -7.10 4.74
C ARG A 43 -2.06 -6.45 5.16
N MET A 44 -2.01 -5.24 5.71
CA MET A 44 -3.22 -4.47 6.04
C MET A 44 -4.02 -4.13 4.79
N ALA A 45 -3.36 -3.60 3.75
CA ALA A 45 -4.01 -3.28 2.48
C ALA A 45 -4.74 -4.50 1.88
N ARG A 46 -4.09 -5.66 1.83
CA ARG A 46 -4.71 -6.90 1.33
C ARG A 46 -5.92 -7.32 2.16
N LYS A 47 -5.87 -7.22 3.48
CA LYS A 47 -7.00 -7.55 4.36
C LYS A 47 -8.19 -6.60 4.17
N THR A 48 -7.92 -5.33 3.89
CA THR A 48 -8.97 -4.29 3.79
C THR A 48 -9.59 -4.24 2.39
N PHE A 49 -8.79 -4.42 1.34
CA PHE A 49 -9.19 -4.11 -0.04
C PHE A 49 -9.37 -5.34 -0.95
N ALA A 50 -9.05 -6.55 -0.49
CA ALA A 50 -9.28 -7.78 -1.24
C ALA A 50 -10.43 -8.59 -0.63
N SER A 51 -11.30 -9.11 -1.48
CA SER A 51 -12.41 -9.99 -1.11
C SER A 51 -12.04 -11.47 -1.19
N SER A 52 -10.92 -11.78 -1.87
CA SER A 52 -10.40 -13.15 -2.04
C SER A 52 -8.87 -13.19 -2.03
N PRO A 53 -8.26 -14.37 -1.82
CA PRO A 53 -6.82 -14.56 -1.96
C PRO A 53 -6.28 -14.14 -3.34
N GLU A 54 -7.02 -14.41 -4.41
CA GLU A 54 -6.67 -14.02 -5.78
C GLU A 54 -6.61 -12.50 -5.91
N GLU A 55 -7.66 -11.78 -5.46
CA GLU A 55 -7.65 -10.31 -5.48
C GLU A 55 -6.48 -9.73 -4.67
N ALA A 56 -6.08 -10.38 -3.58
CA ALA A 56 -4.96 -9.92 -2.76
C ALA A 56 -3.62 -9.90 -3.51
N PHE A 57 -3.42 -10.79 -4.50
CA PHE A 57 -2.24 -10.76 -5.36
C PHE A 57 -2.19 -9.53 -6.26
N HIS A 58 -3.35 -8.95 -6.58
CA HIS A 58 -3.47 -7.72 -7.35
C HIS A 58 -3.33 -6.45 -6.50
N ILE A 59 -3.14 -6.56 -5.17
CA ILE A 59 -2.97 -5.40 -4.30
C ILE A 59 -1.49 -5.08 -4.10
N ALA A 60 -1.13 -3.81 -4.32
CA ALA A 60 0.18 -3.25 -4.04
C ALA A 60 0.06 -1.99 -3.18
N VAL A 61 1.11 -1.68 -2.44
CA VAL A 61 1.25 -0.44 -1.68
C VAL A 61 2.45 0.35 -2.21
N GLY A 62 2.35 1.66 -2.22
CA GLY A 62 3.45 2.53 -2.61
C GLY A 62 3.23 3.97 -2.18
N ASN A 63 4.32 4.70 -1.99
CA ASN A 63 4.22 6.13 -1.76
C ASN A 63 3.77 6.78 -3.04
N SER A 64 2.78 7.66 -2.96
CA SER A 64 2.39 8.56 -4.05
C SER A 64 3.44 9.67 -4.27
N GLY A 65 4.72 9.33 -4.12
CA GLY A 65 5.83 10.10 -4.63
C GLY A 65 6.04 9.66 -6.06
N ALA A 66 5.65 10.52 -7.00
CA ALA A 66 5.88 10.33 -8.43
C ALA A 66 7.28 9.77 -8.68
N ARG A 67 7.35 8.62 -9.36
CA ARG A 67 8.48 8.34 -10.24
C ARG A 67 7.92 8.35 -11.65
N VAL A 68 7.96 9.54 -12.24
CA VAL A 68 7.88 9.80 -13.66
C VAL A 68 8.96 10.84 -13.95
N PRO A 69 9.78 10.67 -14.99
CA PRO A 69 10.70 9.57 -15.32
C PRO A 69 12.00 9.60 -14.50
#